data_AF-A0A966PQF3-F1
#
_entry.id   AF-A0A966PQF3-F1
#
_cell.length_a   1.000
_cell.length_b   1.000
_cell.length_c   1.000
_cell.angle_alpha   90.00
_cell.angle_beta   90.00
_cell.angle_gamma   90.00
#
_symmetry.space_group_name_H-M   'P 1'
#
loop_
_entity.id
_entity.type
_entity.pdbx_description
1 polymer ?
#
loop_
_entity_poly.entity_id
_entity_poly.type
_entity_poly.pdbx_seq_one_letter_code
_entity_poly.pdbx_strand_id
1 'polypeptide(L)'
;WYFPLAVEELTPDTGRQSRRRLATVVGVCALLGTVLYWWWPGITGSTNVDSEPAVLVVGNGQLSRSEEAVLRRLREEGYSAAWASTVSTWCDVSGVLTEGNPAPTRAVVMHIAPTTEQCDDPAAVAADIRASIGELGVRALVVVGLEEGDRIDPVVEILIDSGLVEVDPSSLIGTPGEVDVRTDCLWWDDCIFEGTNPGYVIARDDDGLTVAGQQRVARLIVATVQ
;
A
#
# COMPACT_ATOMS: atom_id res chain seq x y z
N TRP A 1 9.67 83.49 41.88
CA TRP A 1 8.66 82.57 42.44
C TRP A 1 7.33 83.00 41.84
N TYR A 2 6.66 82.31 40.89
CA TYR A 2 6.54 80.90 40.52
C TYR A 2 6.27 80.78 38.99
N PHE A 3 6.79 79.75 38.32
CA PHE A 3 6.40 79.32 36.97
C PHE A 3 5.31 78.23 37.07
N PRO A 4 4.39 78.11 36.09
CA PRO A 4 3.79 76.84 35.76
C PRO A 4 4.27 76.33 34.40
N LEU A 5 4.81 75.12 34.43
CA LEU A 5 5.06 74.25 33.28
C LEU A 5 3.72 73.74 32.75
N ALA A 6 3.45 73.88 31.45
CA ALA A 6 2.47 73.05 30.75
C ALA A 6 3.24 72.02 29.95
N VAL A 7 3.15 70.77 30.41
CA VAL A 7 3.69 69.57 29.77
C VAL A 7 2.74 69.18 28.64
N GLU A 8 3.25 69.08 27.41
CA GLU A 8 2.56 68.39 26.31
C GLU A 8 2.46 66.90 26.64
N GLU A 9 1.24 66.42 26.92
CA GLU A 9 0.94 64.99 27.00
C GLU A 9 0.85 64.40 25.59
N LEU A 10 1.92 63.72 25.17
CA LEU A 10 1.86 62.71 24.11
C LEU A 10 1.04 61.52 24.61
N THR A 11 -0.20 61.39 24.10
CA THR A 11 -0.98 60.16 24.25
C THR A 11 -0.50 59.11 23.22
N PRO A 12 -0.13 57.88 23.64
CA PRO A 12 0.33 56.86 22.70
C PRO A 12 -0.87 56.10 22.09
N ASP A 13 -0.89 56.03 20.76
CA ASP A 13 -1.85 55.31 19.92
C ASP A 13 -1.58 53.77 19.91
N THR A 14 -1.44 53.17 21.09
CA THR A 14 -1.04 51.76 21.28
C THR A 14 -2.16 50.75 21.05
N GLY A 15 -3.43 51.18 21.13
CA GLY A 15 -4.59 50.28 20.99
C GLY A 15 -4.90 49.84 19.56
N ARG A 16 -4.58 50.67 18.56
CA ARG A 16 -4.84 50.37 17.13
C ARG A 16 -3.78 49.44 16.54
N GLN A 17 -2.55 49.56 17.02
CA GLN A 17 -1.42 48.76 16.55
C GLN A 17 -1.46 47.32 17.08
N SER A 18 -1.93 47.12 18.32
CA SER A 18 -2.10 45.78 18.91
C SER A 18 -3.20 44.98 18.21
N ARG A 19 -4.35 45.61 17.92
CA ARG A 19 -5.47 44.96 17.20
C ARG A 19 -5.11 44.54 15.79
N ARG A 20 -4.32 45.34 15.06
CA ARG A 20 -3.82 44.96 13.72
C ARG A 20 -2.88 43.76 13.79
N ARG A 21 -1.96 43.71 14.76
CA ARG A 21 -1.07 42.56 14.94
C ARG A 21 -1.83 41.28 15.29
N LEU A 22 -2.84 41.38 16.14
CA LEU A 22 -3.71 40.25 16.51
C LEU A 22 -4.50 39.72 15.31
N ALA A 23 -5.06 40.62 14.47
CA ALA A 23 -5.76 40.23 13.25
C ALA A 23 -4.85 39.53 12.23
N THR A 24 -3.60 40.00 12.08
CA THR A 24 -2.62 39.35 11.20
C THR A 24 -2.24 37.95 11.71
N VAL A 25 -2.02 37.79 13.02
CA VAL A 25 -1.70 36.48 13.61
C VAL A 25 -2.85 35.50 13.42
N VAL A 26 -4.10 35.92 13.69
CA VAL A 26 -5.28 35.07 13.49
C VAL A 26 -5.44 34.70 12.01
N GLY A 27 -5.24 35.63 11.09
CA GLY A 27 -5.29 35.36 9.65
C GLY A 27 -4.22 34.36 9.18
N VAL A 28 -2.99 34.49 9.68
CA VAL A 28 -1.90 33.55 9.37
C VAL A 28 -2.16 32.17 9.97
N CYS A 29 -2.65 32.08 11.20
CA CYS A 29 -3.03 30.81 11.83
C CYS A 29 -4.21 30.15 11.11
N ALA A 30 -5.20 30.92 10.65
CA ALA A 30 -6.32 30.40 9.87
C ALA A 30 -5.84 29.86 8.52
N LEU A 31 -4.96 30.60 7.82
CA LEU A 31 -4.36 30.16 6.57
C LEU A 31 -3.52 28.88 6.74
N LEU A 32 -2.64 28.85 7.75
CA LEU A 32 -1.87 27.66 8.08
C LEU A 32 -2.78 26.50 8.49
N GLY A 33 -3.85 26.77 9.24
CA GLY A 33 -4.86 25.78 9.60
C GLY A 33 -5.57 25.19 8.37
N THR A 34 -5.97 26.01 7.40
CA THR A 34 -6.56 25.53 6.14
C THR A 34 -5.56 24.80 5.26
N VAL A 35 -4.32 25.26 5.17
CA VAL A 35 -3.28 24.57 4.40
C VAL A 35 -2.98 23.24 5.06
N LEU A 36 -2.77 23.20 6.37
CA LEU A 36 -2.56 21.97 7.14
C LEU A 36 -3.77 21.04 7.04
N TYR A 37 -5.00 21.54 7.11
CA TYR A 37 -6.21 20.73 6.97
C TYR A 37 -6.37 20.15 5.56
N TRP A 38 -6.04 20.93 4.52
CA TRP A 38 -6.12 20.49 3.13
C TRP A 38 -4.98 19.52 2.76
N TRP A 39 -3.82 19.67 3.40
CA TRP A 39 -2.68 18.74 3.28
C TRP A 39 -2.74 17.57 4.28
N TRP A 40 -3.62 17.63 5.28
CA TRP A 40 -3.78 16.60 6.32
C TRP A 40 -4.05 15.21 5.74
N PRO A 41 -4.89 15.04 4.71
CA PRO A 41 -5.13 13.72 4.10
C PRO A 41 -3.88 13.09 3.47
N GLY A 42 -2.85 13.89 3.17
CA GLY A 42 -1.60 13.42 2.58
C GLY A 42 -0.51 13.04 3.59
N ILE A 43 -0.59 13.54 4.84
CA ILE A 43 0.46 13.34 5.87
C ILE A 43 -0.01 12.38 6.96
N THR A 44 -1.27 12.45 7.37
CA THR A 44 -1.88 11.35 8.11
C THR A 44 -2.35 10.34 7.08
N GLY A 45 -1.47 9.41 6.71
CA GLY A 45 -1.92 8.11 6.26
C GLY A 45 -2.75 7.48 7.37
N SER A 46 -4.02 7.85 7.49
CA SER A 46 -4.97 7.20 8.36
C SER A 46 -5.33 5.90 7.65
N THR A 47 -4.89 4.70 8.06
CA THR A 47 -4.88 4.21 9.46
C THR A 47 -6.06 4.75 10.27
N ASN A 48 -7.22 4.92 9.62
CA ASN A 48 -8.45 4.70 10.35
C ASN A 48 -8.50 3.19 10.54
N VAL A 49 -8.07 2.72 11.71
CA VAL A 49 -8.29 1.34 12.15
C VAL A 49 -9.80 1.01 12.15
N ASP A 50 -10.66 2.04 12.12
CA ASP A 50 -12.12 1.94 12.07
C ASP A 50 -12.74 2.10 10.65
N SER A 51 -11.96 2.27 9.58
CA SER A 51 -12.50 2.34 8.21
C SER A 51 -12.22 1.05 7.47
N GLU A 52 -13.28 0.37 7.05
CA GLU A 52 -13.23 -0.79 6.17
C GLU A 52 -12.36 -0.49 4.94
N PRO A 53 -11.26 -1.24 4.71
CA PRO A 53 -10.42 -1.02 3.55
C PRO A 53 -11.19 -1.41 2.28
N ALA A 54 -10.88 -0.79 1.15
CA ALA A 54 -11.35 -1.30 -0.13
C ALA A 54 -10.67 -2.64 -0.44
N VAL A 55 -9.36 -2.72 -0.19
CA VAL A 55 -8.54 -3.88 -0.52
C VAL A 55 -7.83 -4.39 0.73
N LEU A 56 -8.01 -5.68 1.03
CA LEU A 56 -7.21 -6.38 2.02
C LEU A 56 -6.15 -7.22 1.31
N VAL A 57 -4.88 -6.99 1.63
CA VAL A 57 -3.78 -7.82 1.13
C VAL A 57 -3.32 -8.75 2.23
N VAL A 58 -3.38 -10.05 1.96
CA VAL A 58 -2.90 -11.13 2.83
C VAL A 58 -1.65 -11.69 2.20
N GLY A 59 -0.49 -11.20 2.64
CA GLY A 59 0.77 -11.41 1.94
C GLY A 59 1.94 -11.65 2.88
N ASN A 60 2.79 -12.65 2.57
CA ASN A 60 4.11 -12.79 3.17
C ASN A 60 5.21 -12.96 2.08
N GLY A 61 6.42 -13.39 2.47
CA GLY A 61 7.51 -13.68 1.51
C GLY A 61 7.94 -12.47 0.66
N GLN A 62 8.13 -12.68 -0.64
CA GLN A 62 8.48 -11.64 -1.61
C GLN A 62 7.36 -10.62 -1.79
N LEU A 63 6.10 -10.99 -1.56
CA LEU A 63 5.00 -10.03 -1.64
C LEU A 63 5.08 -9.01 -0.49
N SER A 64 5.45 -9.39 0.73
CA SER A 64 5.60 -8.43 1.84
C SER A 64 6.73 -7.43 1.62
N ARG A 65 7.77 -7.81 0.89
CA ARG A 65 8.82 -6.86 0.44
C ARG A 65 8.30 -5.82 -0.54
N SER A 66 7.17 -6.10 -1.20
CA SER A 66 6.48 -5.20 -2.10
C SER A 66 5.36 -4.39 -1.42
N GLU A 67 5.16 -4.54 -0.10
CA GLU A 67 4.03 -3.95 0.63
C GLU A 67 3.89 -2.44 0.39
N GLU A 68 4.97 -1.67 0.58
CA GLU A 68 4.93 -0.22 0.40
C GLU A 68 4.56 0.16 -1.04
N ALA A 69 5.11 -0.55 -2.02
CA ALA A 69 4.81 -0.34 -3.43
C ALA A 69 3.34 -0.63 -3.75
N VAL A 70 2.80 -1.75 -3.27
CA VAL A 70 1.41 -2.17 -3.47
C VAL A 70 0.45 -1.18 -2.81
N LEU A 71 0.64 -0.88 -1.52
CA LEU A 71 -0.22 0.03 -0.76
C LEU A 71 -0.19 1.45 -1.32
N ARG A 72 0.98 1.94 -1.75
CA ARG A 72 1.10 3.25 -2.38
C ARG A 72 0.32 3.29 -3.70
N ARG A 73 0.46 2.28 -4.56
CA ARG A 73 -0.24 2.25 -5.86
C ARG A 73 -1.75 2.11 -5.71
N LEU A 74 -2.22 1.28 -4.78
CA LEU A 74 -3.64 1.19 -4.45
C LEU A 74 -4.19 2.56 -4.02
N ARG A 75 -3.45 3.29 -3.18
CA ARG A 75 -3.82 4.66 -2.75
C ARG A 75 -3.81 5.67 -3.91
N GLU A 76 -2.84 5.59 -4.81
CA GLU A 76 -2.77 6.43 -6.01
C GLU A 76 -3.99 6.23 -6.94
N GLU A 77 -4.52 5.00 -7.01
CA GLU A 77 -5.75 4.66 -7.73
C GLU A 77 -7.05 4.94 -6.92
N GLY A 78 -6.93 5.53 -5.73
CA GLY A 78 -8.06 5.91 -4.89
C GLY A 78 -8.63 4.80 -4.00
N TYR A 79 -7.94 3.68 -3.84
CA TYR A 79 -8.32 2.61 -2.92
C TYR A 79 -7.73 2.82 -1.52
N SER A 80 -8.55 2.63 -0.48
CA SER A 80 -8.04 2.35 0.87
C SER A 80 -7.56 0.90 0.91
N ALA A 81 -6.37 0.65 1.47
CA ALA A 81 -5.78 -0.67 1.51
C ALA A 81 -5.22 -0.98 2.90
N ALA A 82 -5.37 -2.23 3.32
CA ALA A 82 -4.82 -2.77 4.55
C ALA A 82 -3.99 -4.03 4.25
N TRP A 83 -3.02 -4.32 5.12
CA TRP A 83 -2.18 -5.50 5.04
C TRP A 83 -2.38 -6.38 6.27
N ALA A 84 -2.64 -7.67 6.06
CA ALA A 84 -2.67 -8.65 7.14
C ALA A 84 -1.26 -9.22 7.37
N SER A 85 -0.66 -8.92 8.51
CA SER A 85 0.77 -9.17 8.79
C SER A 85 1.07 -10.52 9.47
N THR A 86 0.05 -11.35 9.74
CA THR A 86 0.18 -12.53 10.62
C THR A 86 -0.01 -13.89 9.96
N VAL A 87 -0.09 -13.95 8.63
CA VAL A 87 -0.33 -15.22 7.93
C VAL A 87 0.98 -15.87 7.50
N SER A 88 1.30 -17.00 8.12
CA SER A 88 2.45 -17.84 7.75
C SER A 88 2.07 -18.94 6.76
N THR A 89 0.84 -19.45 6.84
CA THR A 89 0.38 -20.60 6.04
C THR A 89 -0.99 -20.33 5.42
N TRP A 90 -1.35 -21.07 4.38
CA TRP A 90 -2.69 -21.01 3.79
C TRP A 90 -3.80 -21.41 4.78
N CYS A 91 -3.47 -22.19 5.81
CA CYS A 91 -4.45 -22.68 6.79
C CYS A 91 -4.98 -21.55 7.69
N ASP A 92 -4.22 -20.47 7.86
CA ASP A 92 -4.58 -19.34 8.72
C ASP A 92 -5.36 -18.24 7.98
N VAL A 93 -5.48 -18.35 6.65
CA VAL A 93 -6.07 -17.29 5.79
C VAL A 93 -7.53 -17.06 6.14
N SER A 94 -8.35 -18.12 6.27
CA SER A 94 -9.77 -17.98 6.59
C SER A 94 -9.96 -17.26 7.93
N GLY A 95 -9.16 -17.61 8.95
CA GLY A 95 -9.17 -16.95 10.25
C GLY A 95 -8.87 -15.45 10.15
N VAL A 96 -7.92 -15.05 9.30
CA VAL A 96 -7.61 -13.62 9.05
C VAL A 96 -8.71 -12.88 8.31
N LEU A 97 -9.47 -13.57 7.45
CA LEU A 97 -10.61 -13.00 6.73
C LEU A 97 -11.83 -12.81 7.64
N THR A 98 -12.01 -13.68 8.63
CA THR A 98 -13.18 -13.64 9.54
C THR A 98 -12.90 -12.94 10.87
N GLU A 99 -11.65 -12.92 11.33
CA GLU A 99 -11.27 -12.45 12.65
C GLU A 99 -10.08 -11.46 12.57
N GLY A 100 -10.20 -10.32 13.27
CA GLY A 100 -9.07 -9.43 13.56
C GLY A 100 -8.71 -8.40 12.48
N ASN A 101 -9.33 -8.43 11.29
CA ASN A 101 -9.11 -7.43 10.24
C ASN A 101 -10.43 -6.72 9.85
N PRO A 102 -10.37 -5.43 9.49
CA PRO A 102 -11.54 -4.75 8.96
C PRO A 102 -11.95 -5.35 7.61
N ALA A 103 -13.25 -5.61 7.45
CA ALA A 103 -13.78 -6.28 6.27
C ALA A 103 -13.50 -5.47 5.00
N PRO A 104 -12.93 -6.08 3.95
CA PRO A 104 -12.71 -5.38 2.70
C PRO A 104 -14.02 -5.14 1.95
N THR A 105 -14.12 -4.04 1.22
CA THR A 105 -15.33 -3.69 0.44
C THR A 105 -15.22 -3.94 -1.07
N ARG A 106 -14.02 -4.20 -1.60
CA ARG A 106 -13.77 -4.42 -3.04
C ARG A 106 -13.06 -5.73 -3.34
N ALA A 107 -11.93 -6.00 -2.69
CA ALA A 107 -11.10 -7.15 -3.03
C ALA A 107 -10.25 -7.68 -1.88
N VAL A 108 -9.91 -8.97 -1.96
CA VAL A 108 -8.85 -9.63 -1.20
C VAL A 108 -7.76 -10.07 -2.17
N VAL A 109 -6.50 -9.73 -1.88
CA VAL A 109 -5.32 -10.19 -2.61
C VAL A 109 -4.53 -11.12 -1.70
N MET A 110 -4.25 -12.34 -2.13
CA MET A 110 -3.61 -13.36 -1.29
C MET A 110 -2.31 -13.86 -1.91
N HIS A 111 -1.26 -13.98 -1.10
CA HIS A 111 -0.02 -14.65 -1.43
C HIS A 111 0.66 -15.17 -0.18
N ILE A 112 0.83 -16.47 -0.08
CA ILE A 112 1.59 -17.10 0.99
C ILE A 112 2.75 -17.84 0.34
N ALA A 113 3.96 -17.48 0.74
CA ALA A 113 5.19 -18.11 0.33
C ALA A 113 5.17 -19.59 0.73
N PRO A 114 5.70 -20.49 -0.12
CA PRO A 114 5.74 -21.91 0.17
C PRO A 114 6.45 -22.19 1.50
N THR A 115 5.86 -23.06 2.31
CA THR A 115 6.46 -23.52 3.57
C THR A 115 6.52 -25.04 3.59
N THR A 116 7.30 -25.60 4.53
CA THR A 116 7.31 -27.06 4.75
C THR A 116 6.08 -27.55 5.50
N GLU A 117 5.32 -26.65 6.12
CA GLU A 117 4.08 -26.93 6.84
C GLU A 117 2.92 -26.89 5.84
N GLN A 118 2.31 -28.04 5.61
CA GLN A 118 1.15 -28.18 4.74
C GLN A 118 -0.12 -28.27 5.57
N CYS A 119 -1.22 -27.73 5.05
CA CYS A 119 -2.52 -27.97 5.65
C CYS A 119 -2.89 -29.46 5.52
N ASP A 120 -3.42 -30.04 6.60
CA ASP A 120 -3.78 -31.46 6.65
C ASP A 120 -4.83 -31.84 5.57
N ASP A 121 -5.74 -30.92 5.25
CA ASP A 121 -6.74 -31.07 4.18
C ASP A 121 -6.82 -29.79 3.34
N PRO A 122 -6.06 -29.72 2.22
CA PRO A 122 -6.06 -28.54 1.34
C PRO A 122 -7.43 -28.22 0.74
N ALA A 123 -8.28 -29.24 0.51
CA ALA A 123 -9.60 -29.04 -0.08
C ALA A 123 -10.57 -28.41 0.92
N ALA A 124 -10.53 -28.83 2.18
CA ALA A 124 -11.29 -28.21 3.26
C ALA A 124 -10.84 -26.75 3.47
N VAL A 125 -9.53 -26.48 3.51
CA VAL A 125 -9.00 -25.12 3.67
C VAL A 125 -9.42 -24.21 2.50
N ALA A 126 -9.31 -24.70 1.26
CA ALA A 126 -9.78 -23.92 0.10
C ALA A 126 -11.28 -23.64 0.17
N ALA A 127 -12.10 -24.61 0.59
CA ALA A 127 -13.54 -24.43 0.77
C ALA A 127 -13.86 -23.38 1.84
N ASP A 128 -13.14 -23.40 2.97
CA ASP A 128 -13.30 -22.44 4.06
C ASP A 128 -12.92 -21.02 3.62
N ILE A 129 -11.76 -20.84 2.97
CA ILE A 129 -11.34 -19.55 2.41
C ILE A 129 -12.42 -19.01 1.46
N ARG A 130 -13.01 -19.87 0.63
CA ARG A 130 -14.08 -19.47 -0.30
C ARG A 130 -15.38 -19.12 0.39
N ALA A 131 -15.75 -19.83 1.44
CA ALA A 131 -16.90 -19.47 2.25
C ALA A 131 -16.70 -18.07 2.83
N SER A 132 -15.52 -17.79 3.43
CA SER A 132 -15.19 -16.46 3.97
C SER A 132 -15.24 -15.37 2.89
N ILE A 133 -14.65 -15.59 1.71
CA ILE A 133 -14.73 -14.64 0.58
C ILE A 133 -16.19 -14.43 0.13
N GLY A 134 -16.98 -15.50 0.09
CA GLY A 134 -18.39 -15.46 -0.29
C GLY A 134 -19.24 -14.64 0.68
N GLU A 135 -18.97 -14.74 1.97
CA GLU A 135 -19.59 -13.92 3.02
C GLU A 135 -19.23 -12.43 2.88
N LEU A 136 -17.98 -12.13 2.52
CA LEU A 136 -17.52 -10.77 2.25
C LEU A 136 -18.11 -10.18 0.96
N GLY A 137 -18.46 -11.02 -0.02
CA GLY A 137 -19.05 -10.58 -1.29
C GLY A 137 -18.09 -9.78 -2.18
N VAL A 138 -16.79 -9.98 -2.02
CA VAL A 138 -15.72 -9.24 -2.72
C VAL A 138 -15.00 -10.09 -3.77
N ARG A 139 -14.23 -9.44 -4.64
CA ARG A 139 -13.33 -10.13 -5.57
C ARG A 139 -12.16 -10.75 -4.80
N ALA A 140 -11.67 -11.90 -5.23
CA ALA A 140 -10.51 -12.54 -4.63
C ALA A 140 -9.47 -12.92 -5.70
N LEU A 141 -8.23 -12.58 -5.38
CA LEU A 141 -7.07 -12.76 -6.25
C LEU A 141 -6.01 -13.57 -5.51
N VAL A 142 -5.34 -14.47 -6.23
CA VAL A 142 -4.19 -15.22 -5.73
C VAL A 142 -2.97 -14.84 -6.56
N VAL A 143 -1.92 -14.35 -5.91
CA VAL A 143 -0.64 -14.01 -6.56
C VAL A 143 0.29 -15.21 -6.47
N VAL A 144 0.81 -15.64 -7.62
CA VAL A 144 1.72 -16.79 -7.76
C VAL A 144 3.04 -16.34 -8.42
N GLY A 145 3.99 -17.25 -8.63
CA GLY A 145 5.18 -16.96 -9.45
C GLY A 145 6.17 -15.99 -8.80
N LEU A 146 6.11 -15.82 -7.47
CA LEU A 146 6.99 -14.91 -6.73
C LEU A 146 8.19 -15.62 -6.09
N GLU A 147 8.06 -16.90 -5.74
CA GLU A 147 9.03 -17.64 -4.93
C GLU A 147 9.75 -18.73 -5.74
N GLU A 148 10.99 -19.02 -5.37
CA GLU A 148 11.81 -20.02 -6.06
C GLU A 148 11.34 -21.45 -5.74
N GLY A 149 11.20 -22.27 -6.78
CA GLY A 149 10.82 -23.68 -6.62
C GLY A 149 9.33 -23.91 -6.38
N ASP A 150 8.46 -23.01 -6.86
CA ASP A 150 6.99 -23.09 -6.85
C ASP A 150 6.48 -24.50 -7.21
N ARG A 151 6.39 -25.38 -6.21
CA ARG A 151 5.24 -26.27 -6.12
C ARG A 151 4.11 -25.36 -5.74
N ILE A 152 3.21 -25.11 -6.69
CA ILE A 152 1.96 -24.42 -6.42
C ILE A 152 1.31 -25.19 -5.26
N ASP A 153 1.02 -24.47 -4.17
CA ASP A 153 0.40 -25.08 -3.00
C ASP A 153 -0.94 -25.71 -3.44
N PRO A 154 -1.27 -26.95 -3.03
CA PRO A 154 -2.52 -27.59 -3.43
C PRO A 154 -3.76 -26.76 -3.08
N VAL A 155 -3.71 -25.92 -2.03
CA VAL A 155 -4.78 -24.96 -1.71
C VAL A 155 -4.94 -23.94 -2.85
N VAL A 156 -3.82 -23.41 -3.35
CA VAL A 156 -3.82 -22.43 -4.46
C VAL A 156 -4.38 -23.04 -5.73
N GLU A 157 -3.95 -24.26 -6.09
CA GLU A 157 -4.49 -24.98 -7.25
C GLU A 157 -6.02 -25.10 -7.17
N ILE A 158 -6.53 -25.54 -6.02
CA ILE A 158 -7.98 -25.70 -5.81
C ILE A 158 -8.70 -24.34 -5.84
N LEU A 159 -8.12 -23.29 -5.27
CA LEU A 159 -8.70 -21.94 -5.30
C LEU A 159 -8.80 -21.38 -6.72
N ILE A 160 -7.77 -21.57 -7.54
CA ILE A 160 -7.76 -21.15 -8.95
C ILE A 160 -8.75 -21.99 -9.77
N ASP A 161 -8.70 -23.32 -9.66
CA ASP A 161 -9.60 -24.25 -10.38
C ASP A 161 -11.07 -23.98 -10.08
N SER A 162 -11.33 -23.54 -8.86
CA SER A 162 -12.67 -23.22 -8.42
C SER A 162 -13.10 -21.81 -8.89
N GLY A 163 -12.18 -20.97 -9.41
CA GLY A 163 -12.46 -19.73 -10.11
C GLY A 163 -11.98 -18.43 -9.45
N LEU A 164 -11.02 -18.48 -8.49
CA LEU A 164 -10.33 -17.25 -8.07
C LEU A 164 -9.44 -16.73 -9.21
N VAL A 165 -9.20 -15.42 -9.22
CA VAL A 165 -8.36 -14.80 -10.25
C VAL A 165 -6.89 -15.04 -9.92
N GLU A 166 -6.19 -15.74 -10.80
CA GLU A 166 -4.74 -15.91 -10.73
C GLU A 166 -4.02 -14.65 -11.24
N VAL A 167 -3.03 -14.19 -10.49
CA VAL A 167 -2.14 -13.09 -10.84
C VAL A 167 -0.71 -13.61 -10.86
N ASP A 168 -0.18 -13.85 -12.06
CA ASP A 168 1.20 -14.30 -12.27
C ASP A 168 2.07 -13.17 -12.86
N PRO A 169 2.93 -12.51 -12.07
CA PRO A 169 3.84 -11.48 -12.53
C PRO A 169 5.15 -12.04 -13.11
N SER A 170 5.35 -13.36 -13.18
CA SER A 170 6.59 -14.00 -13.64
C SER A 170 7.08 -13.47 -15.00
N SER A 171 6.16 -13.27 -15.95
CA SER A 171 6.46 -12.70 -17.28
C SER A 171 7.02 -11.27 -17.24
N LEU A 172 6.78 -10.53 -16.15
CA LEU A 172 7.22 -9.14 -15.97
C LEU A 172 8.47 -9.00 -15.13
N ILE A 173 8.79 -10.00 -14.29
CA ILE A 173 9.88 -9.93 -13.29
C ILE A 173 10.92 -11.05 -13.47
N GLY A 174 10.72 -11.95 -14.43
CA GLY A 174 11.52 -13.15 -14.62
C GLY A 174 11.08 -14.30 -13.73
N THR A 175 11.69 -15.46 -13.98
CA THR A 175 11.42 -16.66 -13.18
C THR A 175 12.04 -16.48 -11.80
N PRO A 176 11.37 -16.88 -10.72
CA PRO A 176 11.99 -16.93 -9.41
C PRO A 176 13.28 -17.76 -9.40
N GLY A 177 14.34 -17.24 -8.77
CA GLY A 177 15.68 -17.85 -8.77
C GLY A 177 16.62 -17.33 -9.86
N GLU A 178 16.10 -16.62 -10.87
CA GLU A 178 16.94 -15.90 -11.84
C GLU A 178 17.43 -14.57 -11.24
N VAL A 179 18.74 -14.35 -11.30
CA VAL A 179 19.40 -13.11 -10.86
C VAL A 179 19.70 -12.23 -12.07
N ASP A 180 19.66 -10.92 -11.89
CA ASP A 180 19.92 -9.92 -12.92
C ASP A 180 18.96 -10.01 -14.12
N VAL A 181 17.69 -10.37 -13.86
CA VAL A 181 16.66 -10.48 -14.90
C VAL A 181 16.44 -9.11 -15.55
N ARG A 182 16.94 -8.98 -16.78
CA ARG A 182 16.80 -7.78 -17.61
C ARG A 182 15.41 -7.77 -18.25
N THR A 183 14.62 -6.77 -17.92
CA THR A 183 13.29 -6.55 -18.52
C THR A 183 13.17 -5.15 -19.09
N ASP A 184 12.37 -5.02 -20.16
CA ASP A 184 12.15 -3.75 -20.85
C ASP A 184 11.62 -2.68 -19.90
N CYS A 185 12.24 -1.52 -19.89
CA CYS A 185 11.74 -0.40 -19.09
C CYS A 185 10.30 -0.01 -19.42
N LEU A 186 9.49 0.16 -18.38
CA LEU A 186 8.18 0.81 -18.51
C LEU A 186 8.26 2.33 -18.22
N TRP A 187 9.32 2.78 -17.54
CA TRP A 187 9.60 4.19 -17.29
C TRP A 187 11.06 4.49 -17.55
N TRP A 188 11.29 5.64 -18.18
CA TRP A 188 12.63 6.06 -18.61
C TRP A 188 13.54 6.40 -17.42
N ASP A 189 12.98 6.89 -16.31
CA ASP A 189 13.73 7.31 -15.10
C ASP A 189 14.43 6.14 -14.39
N ASP A 190 13.87 4.93 -14.49
CA ASP A 190 14.39 3.72 -13.85
C ASP A 190 15.34 2.95 -14.78
N CYS A 191 15.57 3.44 -16.00
CA CYS A 191 16.29 2.70 -17.01
C CYS A 191 17.80 2.70 -16.83
N ILE A 192 18.36 1.50 -16.89
CA ILE A 192 19.76 1.26 -17.12
C ILE A 192 19.99 1.23 -18.63
N PHE A 193 20.91 2.06 -19.11
CA PHE A 193 21.30 2.13 -20.52
C PHE A 193 22.70 1.55 -20.69
N GLU A 194 22.81 0.46 -21.44
CA GLU A 194 24.09 -0.09 -21.89
C GLU A 194 24.25 0.20 -23.39
N GLY A 195 25.02 1.25 -23.72
CA GLY A 195 25.28 1.63 -25.10
C GLY A 195 24.05 2.19 -25.82
N THR A 196 23.69 1.59 -26.97
CA THR A 196 22.54 1.99 -27.80
C THR A 196 21.30 1.12 -27.61
N ASN A 197 21.31 0.22 -26.62
CA ASN A 197 20.18 -0.67 -26.36
C ASN A 197 18.98 0.10 -25.77
N PRO A 198 17.74 -0.37 -26.02
CA PRO A 198 16.58 0.11 -25.27
C PRO A 198 16.86 -0.11 -23.77
N GLY A 199 16.54 0.90 -22.96
CA GLY A 199 16.79 0.84 -21.52
C GLY A 199 16.10 -0.37 -20.88
N TYR A 200 16.76 -0.99 -19.91
CA TYR A 200 16.21 -2.11 -19.16
C TYR A 200 16.22 -1.82 -17.66
N VAL A 201 15.46 -2.62 -16.91
CA VAL A 201 15.55 -2.70 -15.46
C VAL A 201 15.98 -4.10 -15.06
N ILE A 202 16.62 -4.21 -13.90
CA ILE A 202 16.82 -5.49 -13.24
C ILE A 202 15.65 -5.69 -12.29
N ALA A 203 14.78 -6.67 -12.56
CA ALA A 203 13.58 -6.91 -11.76
C ALA A 203 13.86 -7.79 -10.53
N ARG A 204 14.88 -8.65 -10.61
CA ARG A 204 15.36 -9.50 -9.53
C ARG A 204 16.88 -9.44 -9.42
N ASP A 205 17.39 -9.36 -8.20
CA ASP A 205 18.81 -9.46 -7.86
C ASP A 205 19.04 -10.59 -6.83
N ASP A 206 20.25 -10.69 -6.30
CA ASP A 206 20.63 -11.69 -5.29
C ASP A 206 19.77 -11.61 -4.02
N ASP A 207 19.19 -10.43 -3.73
CA ASP A 207 18.34 -10.20 -2.58
C ASP A 207 16.87 -10.45 -2.89
N GLY A 208 16.46 -10.77 -4.13
CA GLY A 208 15.08 -11.03 -4.53
C GLY A 208 14.49 -9.91 -5.41
N LEU A 209 13.26 -9.46 -5.14
CA LEU A 209 12.65 -8.38 -5.93
C LEU A 209 13.29 -7.03 -5.68
N THR A 210 13.85 -6.44 -6.73
CA THR A 210 14.33 -5.05 -6.71
C THR A 210 13.15 -4.07 -6.61
N VAL A 211 13.42 -2.79 -6.36
CA VAL A 211 12.40 -1.74 -6.39
C VAL A 211 11.60 -1.75 -7.70
N ALA A 212 12.26 -1.95 -8.85
CA ALA A 212 11.60 -2.03 -10.14
C ALA A 212 10.70 -3.28 -10.25
N GLY A 213 11.16 -4.43 -9.73
CA GLY A 213 10.35 -5.66 -9.63
C GLY A 213 9.10 -5.47 -8.77
N GLN A 214 9.26 -4.88 -7.59
CA GLN A 214 8.16 -4.57 -6.66
C GLN A 214 7.11 -3.64 -7.32
N GLN A 215 7.54 -2.63 -8.08
CA GLN A 215 6.62 -1.75 -8.82
C GLN A 215 5.80 -2.50 -9.87
N ARG A 216 6.39 -3.49 -10.56
CA ARG A 216 5.69 -4.28 -11.58
C ARG A 216 4.65 -5.21 -10.95
N VAL A 217 5.01 -5.89 -9.87
CA VAL A 217 4.07 -6.72 -9.08
C VAL A 217 2.90 -5.87 -8.60
N ALA A 218 3.18 -4.71 -7.98
CA ALA A 218 2.16 -3.80 -7.50
C ALA A 218 1.19 -3.37 -8.61
N ARG A 219 1.70 -3.04 -9.79
CA ARG A 219 0.88 -2.65 -10.95
C ARG A 219 -0.03 -3.77 -11.44
N LEU A 220 0.48 -5.00 -11.53
CA LEU A 220 -0.31 -6.12 -11.99
C LEU A 220 -1.45 -6.43 -11.01
N ILE A 221 -1.16 -6.42 -9.71
CA ILE A 221 -2.17 -6.57 -8.65
C ILE A 221 -3.23 -5.49 -8.77
N VAL A 222 -2.82 -4.22 -8.81
CA VAL A 222 -3.73 -3.07 -8.87
C VAL A 222 -4.59 -3.09 -10.13
N ALA A 223 -4.01 -3.41 -11.29
CA ALA A 223 -4.76 -3.54 -12.55
C ALA A 223 -5.82 -4.64 -12.50
N THR A 224 -5.57 -5.72 -11.76
CA THR A 224 -6.50 -6.84 -11.63
C THR A 224 -7.60 -6.58 -10.59
N VAL A 225 -7.36 -5.67 -9.65
CA VAL A 225 -8.35 -5.23 -8.64
C VAL A 225 -9.43 -4.31 -9.24
N GLN A 226 -9.11 -3.55 -10.31
CA GLN A 226 -10.02 -2.62 -10.99
C GLN A 226 -11.29 -3.32 -11.51
#